data_AF-X1VNT2-F1
#
_entry.id   AF-X1VNT2-F1
#
_cell.length_a   1.000
_cell.length_b   1.000
_cell.length_c   1.000
_cell.angle_alpha   90.00
_cell.angle_beta   90.00
_cell.angle_gamma   90.00
#
_symmetry.space_group_name_H-M   'P 1'
#
loop_
_entity.id
_entity.type
_entity.pdbx_description
1 polymer ?
#
loop_
_entity_poly.entity_id
_entity_poly.type
_entity_poly.pdbx_seq_one_letter_code
_entity_poly.pdbx_strand_id
1 'polypeptide(L)'
;EKLGIPLVHVPPKKRQGNYKVGISNGVNTFLVFAQSDLMLFLTDYEWVGQDTLKRHVELQRKRKRAVITGLVHRCAHPKLGNLKGKITVFAEEVKSRPKKVVKWCDKAPRLVGVREHRMGYVGDNTSFPLGDALEINGFDERYDMGGHGFEDTDFFARLRLMGYRFLCDTHNEVYELQHEFFPVYEEKPNPNERLYSEKVARMVAWEESLCAPNPFNAYRMRDEILRIRMGVKMIPIAERHPAQVLRFKWLFDNLKG
;
A
#
# COMPACT_ATOMS: atom_id res chain seq x y z
N GLU A 1 -14.17 8.55 -24.03
CA GLU A 1 -13.25 7.66 -24.80
C GLU A 1 -12.92 6.46 -23.92
N LYS A 2 -13.07 5.22 -24.40
CA LYS A 2 -12.69 4.04 -23.61
C LYS A 2 -11.16 4.01 -23.55
N LEU A 3 -10.57 4.06 -22.36
CA LEU A 3 -9.11 4.14 -22.16
C LEU A 3 -8.31 2.98 -22.78
N GLY A 4 -8.96 1.94 -23.33
CA GLY A 4 -8.29 0.79 -23.94
C GLY A 4 -7.50 -0.08 -22.96
N ILE A 5 -7.53 0.24 -21.67
CA ILE A 5 -6.85 -0.52 -20.61
C ILE A 5 -7.76 -1.69 -20.22
N PRO A 6 -7.33 -2.95 -20.35
CA PRO A 6 -8.11 -4.08 -19.89
C PRO A 6 -8.28 -4.01 -18.36
N LEU A 7 -9.53 -4.05 -17.90
CA LEU A 7 -9.81 -4.20 -16.48
C LEU A 7 -9.66 -5.67 -16.11
N VAL A 8 -8.61 -6.00 -15.37
CA VAL A 8 -8.40 -7.34 -14.83
C VAL A 8 -8.81 -7.35 -13.36
N HIS A 9 -9.94 -7.98 -13.06
CA HIS A 9 -10.33 -8.23 -11.68
C HIS A 9 -9.59 -9.46 -11.16
N VAL A 10 -8.67 -9.25 -10.22
CA VAL A 10 -8.00 -10.33 -9.49
C VAL A 10 -8.74 -10.53 -8.17
N PRO A 11 -9.52 -11.62 -8.01
CA PRO A 11 -10.19 -11.85 -6.74
C PRO A 11 -9.13 -12.05 -5.64
N PRO A 12 -9.37 -11.54 -4.42
CA PRO A 12 -8.48 -11.84 -3.31
C PRO A 12 -8.41 -13.35 -3.13
N LYS A 13 -7.22 -13.85 -2.79
CA LYS A 13 -7.04 -15.26 -2.45
C LYS A 13 -8.07 -15.65 -1.38
N LYS A 14 -8.71 -16.82 -1.50
CA LYS A 14 -9.66 -17.31 -0.49
C LYS A 14 -9.03 -17.13 0.90
N ARG A 15 -9.67 -16.31 1.75
CA ARG A 15 -9.21 -16.04 3.12
C ARG A 15 -9.06 -17.37 3.85
N GLN A 16 -7.85 -17.76 4.19
CA GLN A 16 -7.59 -18.89 5.08
C GLN A 16 -7.23 -18.33 6.46
N GLY A 17 -8.17 -18.33 7.41
CA GLY A 17 -7.96 -17.84 8.78
C GLY A 17 -8.79 -16.61 9.17
N ASN A 18 -8.51 -16.05 10.35
CA ASN A 18 -9.25 -14.95 10.99
C ASN A 18 -8.89 -13.55 10.43
N TYR A 19 -8.68 -13.43 9.12
CA TYR A 19 -8.36 -12.15 8.49
C TYR A 19 -9.57 -11.21 8.54
N LYS A 20 -9.42 -10.08 9.23
CA LYS A 20 -10.52 -9.11 9.42
C LYS A 20 -10.66 -8.19 8.21
N VAL A 21 -9.56 -7.69 7.64
CA VAL A 21 -9.59 -6.59 6.66
C VAL A 21 -8.95 -6.98 5.30
N GLY A 22 -7.86 -7.75 5.29
CA GLY A 22 -7.32 -8.38 4.08
C GLY A 22 -6.68 -7.43 3.05
N ILE A 23 -6.31 -6.21 3.48
CA ILE A 23 -5.74 -5.17 2.62
C ILE A 23 -4.34 -5.59 2.16
N SER A 24 -3.47 -5.98 3.09
CA SER A 24 -2.08 -6.33 2.80
C SER A 24 -2.01 -7.51 1.82
N ASN A 25 -2.82 -8.55 2.06
CA ASN A 25 -2.91 -9.69 1.16
C ASN A 25 -3.45 -9.31 -0.23
N GLY A 26 -4.46 -8.43 -0.28
CA GLY A 26 -5.00 -7.91 -1.54
C GLY A 26 -3.94 -7.16 -2.34
N VAL A 27 -3.22 -6.24 -1.70
CA VAL A 27 -2.15 -5.47 -2.34
C VAL A 27 -1.00 -6.36 -2.78
N ASN A 28 -0.53 -7.28 -1.94
CA ASN A 28 0.53 -8.22 -2.34
C ASN A 28 0.13 -9.10 -3.52
N THR A 29 -1.13 -9.55 -3.55
CA THR A 29 -1.66 -10.28 -4.71
C THR A 29 -1.55 -9.41 -5.96
N PHE A 30 -1.95 -8.14 -5.88
CA PHE A 30 -1.81 -7.20 -7.00
C PHE A 30 -0.34 -6.97 -7.40
N LEU A 31 0.58 -6.80 -6.46
CA LEU A 31 2.02 -6.63 -6.74
C LEU A 31 2.59 -7.82 -7.55
N VAL A 32 2.16 -9.04 -7.27
CA VAL A 32 2.64 -10.25 -7.98
C VAL A 32 2.14 -10.31 -9.43
N PHE A 33 0.94 -9.81 -9.72
CA PHE A 33 0.36 -9.84 -11.07
C PHE A 33 0.63 -8.57 -11.88
N ALA A 34 1.13 -7.52 -11.24
CA ALA A 34 1.41 -6.25 -11.89
C ALA A 34 2.52 -6.39 -12.93
N GLN A 35 2.31 -5.78 -14.10
CA GLN A 35 3.27 -5.76 -15.22
C GLN A 35 3.86 -4.37 -15.47
N SER A 36 3.36 -3.35 -14.79
CA SER A 36 3.83 -1.97 -14.94
C SER A 36 4.94 -1.67 -13.93
N ASP A 37 5.89 -0.82 -14.30
CA ASP A 37 6.95 -0.35 -13.41
C ASP A 37 6.44 0.57 -12.30
N LEU A 38 5.27 1.19 -12.47
CA LEU A 38 4.65 2.11 -11.52
C LEU A 38 3.32 1.55 -11.01
N MET A 39 3.19 1.47 -9.70
CA MET A 39 1.96 1.12 -9.01
C MET A 39 1.23 2.39 -8.63
N LEU A 40 -0.09 2.43 -8.82
CA LEU A 40 -0.99 3.44 -8.26
C LEU A 40 -2.01 2.72 -7.39
N PHE A 41 -2.02 3.07 -6.11
CA PHE A 41 -2.91 2.57 -5.11
C PHE A 41 -4.03 3.60 -4.86
N LEU A 42 -5.27 3.13 -4.99
CA LEU A 42 -6.52 3.87 -4.86
C LEU A 42 -7.44 3.06 -3.96
N THR A 43 -8.30 3.72 -3.19
CA THR A 43 -9.31 3.04 -2.38
C THR A 43 -10.58 2.80 -3.17
N ASP A 44 -11.46 1.99 -2.59
CA ASP A 44 -12.80 1.84 -3.13
C ASP A 44 -13.58 3.15 -3.01
N TYR A 45 -14.44 3.40 -3.99
CA TYR A 45 -15.35 4.55 -3.99
C TYR A 45 -14.67 5.93 -4.03
N GLU A 46 -13.54 6.04 -4.73
CA GLU A 46 -12.94 7.34 -5.03
C GLU A 46 -13.45 7.91 -6.36
N TRP A 47 -13.76 9.20 -6.37
CA TRP A 47 -13.77 9.97 -7.61
C TRP A 47 -12.36 10.48 -7.88
N VAL A 48 -11.85 10.15 -9.07
CA VAL A 48 -10.48 10.43 -9.48
C VAL A 48 -10.48 11.48 -10.59
N GLY A 49 -9.63 12.51 -10.45
CA GLY A 49 -9.47 13.53 -11.47
C GLY A 49 -8.92 12.97 -12.79
N GLN A 50 -9.31 13.57 -13.92
CA GLN A 50 -8.88 13.11 -15.25
C GLN A 50 -7.36 13.10 -15.43
N ASP A 51 -6.66 14.02 -14.77
CA ASP A 51 -5.21 14.14 -14.86
C ASP A 51 -4.45 13.30 -13.82
N THR A 52 -5.13 12.62 -12.88
CA THR A 52 -4.46 11.96 -11.74
C THR A 52 -3.36 11.00 -12.19
N LEU A 53 -3.67 10.07 -13.10
CA LEU A 53 -2.68 9.11 -13.60
C LEU A 53 -1.49 9.81 -14.28
N LYS A 54 -1.77 10.81 -15.13
CA LYS A 54 -0.75 11.58 -15.84
C LYS A 54 0.20 12.26 -14.85
N ARG A 55 -0.33 12.85 -13.77
CA ARG A 55 0.46 13.53 -12.75
C ARG A 55 1.39 12.58 -12.00
N HIS A 56 0.90 11.41 -11.58
CA HIS A 56 1.75 10.38 -10.97
C HIS A 56 2.88 9.93 -11.90
N VAL A 57 2.57 9.62 -13.16
CA VAL A 57 3.57 9.18 -14.15
C VAL A 57 4.63 10.26 -14.40
N GLU A 58 4.21 11.51 -14.61
CA GLU A 58 5.14 12.61 -14.85
C GLU A 58 6.04 12.90 -13.66
N LEU A 59 5.48 12.88 -12.44
CA LEU A 59 6.26 13.10 -11.23
C LEU A 59 7.22 11.94 -10.98
N GLN A 60 6.83 10.69 -11.23
CA GLN A 60 7.71 9.54 -11.03
C GLN A 60 8.89 9.58 -12.00
N ARG A 61 8.64 9.94 -13.27
CA ARG A 61 9.70 10.11 -14.28
C ARG A 61 10.70 11.21 -13.88
N LYS A 62 10.21 12.32 -13.32
CA LYS A 62 11.05 13.45 -12.87
C LYS A 62 11.78 13.17 -11.56
N ARG A 63 11.20 12.34 -10.68
CA ARG A 63 11.66 12.09 -9.32
C ARG A 63 11.85 10.60 -9.12
N LYS A 64 13.01 10.10 -9.56
CA LYS A 64 13.43 8.73 -9.26
C LYS A 64 13.45 8.53 -7.73
N ARG A 65 13.01 7.36 -7.27
CA ARG A 65 12.87 7.02 -5.83
C ARG A 65 12.02 8.00 -5.04
N ALA A 66 10.83 8.29 -5.56
CA ALA A 66 9.79 8.99 -4.82
C ALA A 66 8.56 8.09 -4.63
N VAL A 67 7.93 8.25 -3.48
CA VAL A 67 6.53 7.92 -3.27
C VAL A 67 5.75 9.19 -3.55
N ILE A 68 4.74 9.11 -4.41
CA ILE A 68 3.95 10.27 -4.82
C ILE A 68 2.54 10.07 -4.31
N THR A 69 2.06 11.00 -3.51
CA THR A 69 0.66 11.06 -3.07
C THR A 69 -0.02 12.25 -3.73
N GLY A 70 -1.31 12.14 -3.97
CA GLY A 70 -2.15 13.31 -4.18
C GLY A 70 -2.93 13.68 -2.92
N LEU A 71 -3.75 14.72 -3.04
CA LEU A 71 -4.58 15.22 -1.96
C LEU A 71 -5.90 14.46 -1.89
N VAL A 72 -6.24 13.93 -0.72
CA VAL A 72 -7.45 13.12 -0.53
C VAL A 72 -8.50 13.91 0.25
N HIS A 73 -9.67 14.07 -0.37
CA HIS A 73 -10.82 14.75 0.21
C HIS A 73 -11.87 13.74 0.64
N ARG A 74 -12.28 13.76 1.92
CA ARG A 74 -13.42 12.95 2.36
C ARG A 74 -14.72 13.66 2.14
N CYS A 75 -15.62 12.98 1.45
CA CYS A 75 -16.89 13.54 1.01
C CYS A 75 -18.07 12.80 1.62
N ALA A 76 -19.17 13.54 1.78
CA ALA A 76 -20.44 12.92 2.14
C ALA A 76 -20.84 11.94 1.03
N HIS A 77 -21.38 10.81 1.45
CA HIS A 77 -21.67 9.72 0.54
C HIS A 77 -22.90 10.02 -0.33
N PRO A 78 -22.94 9.54 -1.59
CA PRO A 78 -24.19 9.41 -2.32
C PRO A 78 -25.13 8.47 -1.58
N LYS A 79 -26.44 8.57 -1.83
CA LYS A 79 -27.41 7.64 -1.24
C LYS A 79 -27.00 6.19 -1.57
N LEU A 80 -26.90 5.34 -0.55
CA LEU A 80 -26.70 3.90 -0.75
C LEU A 80 -27.96 3.30 -1.40
N GLY A 81 -27.77 2.40 -2.37
CA GLY A 81 -28.90 1.82 -3.13
C GLY A 81 -28.80 0.34 -3.40
N ASN A 82 -27.58 -0.22 -3.47
CA ASN A 82 -27.38 -1.64 -3.72
C ASN A 82 -26.26 -2.21 -2.82
N LEU A 83 -26.58 -2.46 -1.55
CA LEU A 83 -25.60 -2.96 -0.57
C LEU A 83 -24.98 -4.33 -0.94
N LYS A 84 -25.55 -5.04 -1.92
CA LYS A 84 -25.02 -6.32 -2.44
C LYS A 84 -24.32 -6.18 -3.80
N GLY A 85 -24.16 -4.95 -4.28
CA GLY A 85 -23.51 -4.66 -5.55
C GLY A 85 -22.03 -5.02 -5.50
N LYS A 86 -21.54 -5.68 -6.57
CA LYS A 86 -20.13 -6.10 -6.66
C LYS A 86 -19.19 -5.00 -7.17
N ILE A 87 -19.74 -3.99 -7.84
CA ILE A 87 -18.97 -2.89 -8.45
C ILE A 87 -19.26 -1.57 -7.72
N THR A 88 -20.53 -1.29 -7.43
CA THR A 88 -20.95 -0.12 -6.67
C THR A 88 -22.07 -0.47 -5.71
N VAL A 89 -22.09 0.22 -4.57
CA VAL A 89 -23.13 0.14 -3.54
C VAL A 89 -24.04 1.36 -3.53
N PHE A 90 -23.69 2.40 -4.29
CA PHE A 90 -24.45 3.63 -4.40
C PHE A 90 -25.67 3.45 -5.31
N ALA A 91 -26.74 4.17 -5.00
CA ALA A 91 -27.97 4.21 -5.80
C ALA A 91 -27.75 4.89 -7.15
N GLU A 92 -26.77 5.80 -7.21
CA GLU A 92 -26.49 6.64 -8.36
C GLU A 92 -24.99 6.62 -8.67
N GLU A 93 -24.67 6.74 -9.95
CA GLU A 93 -23.30 6.86 -10.43
C GLU A 93 -22.75 8.26 -10.17
N VAL A 94 -21.55 8.35 -9.60
CA VAL A 94 -20.88 9.63 -9.35
C VAL A 94 -20.11 10.05 -10.61
N LYS A 95 -20.77 10.85 -11.45
CA LYS A 95 -20.22 11.30 -12.75
C LYS A 95 -19.38 12.57 -12.67
N SER A 96 -19.47 13.31 -11.57
CA SER A 96 -18.78 14.59 -11.40
C SER A 96 -18.14 14.71 -10.04
N ARG A 97 -17.16 15.62 -9.94
CA ARG A 97 -16.44 15.95 -8.71
C ARG A 97 -17.44 16.22 -7.58
N PRO A 98 -17.37 15.50 -6.45
CA PRO A 98 -18.21 15.77 -5.30
C PRO A 98 -18.06 17.21 -4.80
N LYS A 99 -19.18 17.90 -4.55
CA LYS A 99 -19.18 19.31 -4.12
C LYS A 99 -19.06 19.48 -2.60
N LYS A 100 -19.44 18.46 -1.82
CA LYS A 100 -19.53 18.53 -0.36
C LYS A 100 -18.39 17.73 0.29
N VAL A 101 -17.31 18.43 0.62
CA VAL A 101 -16.21 17.90 1.43
C VAL A 101 -16.60 17.96 2.91
N VAL A 102 -16.57 16.81 3.58
CA VAL A 102 -16.92 16.66 5.01
C VAL A 102 -15.67 16.81 5.88
N LYS A 103 -14.53 16.30 5.39
CA LYS A 103 -13.27 16.36 6.13
C LYS A 103 -12.10 16.39 5.15
N TRP A 104 -11.08 17.14 5.52
CA TRP A 104 -9.77 17.06 4.88
C TRP A 104 -8.97 15.97 5.59
N CYS A 105 -8.60 14.90 4.88
CA CYS A 105 -7.75 13.84 5.45
C CYS A 105 -6.37 14.39 5.79
N ASP A 106 -5.84 15.21 4.89
CA ASP A 106 -4.56 15.82 5.09
C ASP A 106 -4.73 17.15 5.80
N LYS A 107 -4.24 17.22 7.03
CA LYS A 107 -3.87 18.50 7.67
C LYS A 107 -2.66 19.14 6.95
N ALA A 108 -2.51 18.93 5.65
CA ALA A 108 -1.51 19.62 4.87
C ALA A 108 -1.80 21.12 5.03
N PRO A 109 -0.89 21.91 5.63
CA PRO A 109 -1.03 23.36 5.65
C PRO A 109 -1.21 23.85 4.20
N ARG A 110 -1.81 25.03 4.04
CA ARG A 110 -2.22 25.75 2.79
C ARG A 110 -1.16 25.89 1.68
N LEU A 111 -0.39 24.84 1.43
CA LEU A 111 0.74 24.78 0.53
C LEU A 111 0.23 24.35 -0.83
N VAL A 112 0.74 25.02 -1.86
CA VAL A 112 0.38 24.78 -3.26
C VAL A 112 1.57 24.13 -3.97
N GLY A 113 1.27 23.12 -4.80
CA GLY A 113 2.20 22.43 -5.68
C GLY A 113 2.69 21.08 -5.14
N VAL A 114 3.87 20.67 -5.60
CA VAL A 114 4.50 19.41 -5.16
C VAL A 114 5.43 19.69 -3.99
N ARG A 115 5.20 19.03 -2.86
CA ARG A 115 5.96 19.24 -1.62
C ARG A 115 6.39 17.92 -1.02
N GLU A 116 7.52 17.95 -0.33
CA GLU A 116 7.94 16.81 0.47
C GLU A 116 7.17 16.79 1.79
N HIS A 117 6.61 15.65 2.17
CA HIS A 117 5.93 15.46 3.44
C HIS A 117 6.71 14.49 4.33
N ARG A 118 6.67 14.71 5.65
CA ARG A 118 7.49 13.98 6.64
C ARG A 118 6.94 12.60 7.00
N MET A 119 6.08 12.02 6.16
CA MET A 119 5.15 10.93 6.44
C MET A 119 3.94 11.36 7.27
N GLY A 120 2.78 10.98 6.77
CA GLY A 120 1.48 11.20 7.37
C GLY A 120 0.46 10.67 6.38
N TYR A 121 0.06 9.41 6.60
CA TYR A 121 -0.96 8.68 5.83
C TYR A 121 -0.70 8.54 4.33
N VAL A 122 -0.41 7.32 3.90
CA VAL A 122 -0.02 7.04 2.52
C VAL A 122 -0.75 5.77 2.13
N GLY A 123 -2.01 5.88 1.72
CA GLY A 123 -2.84 4.71 1.39
C GLY A 123 -3.79 4.99 0.25
N ASP A 124 -4.14 6.25 0.03
CA ASP A 124 -5.13 6.63 -0.96
C ASP A 124 -4.42 7.52 -1.98
N ASN A 125 -4.72 7.36 -3.27
CA ASN A 125 -4.11 8.13 -4.36
C ASN A 125 -2.58 8.24 -4.26
N THR A 126 -1.94 7.10 -4.10
CA THR A 126 -0.49 6.98 -3.86
C THR A 126 0.16 6.11 -4.91
N SER A 127 1.28 6.55 -5.49
CA SER A 127 2.09 5.75 -6.41
C SER A 127 3.51 5.49 -5.92
N PHE A 128 4.04 4.33 -6.26
CA PHE A 128 5.41 3.90 -5.97
C PHE A 128 5.90 2.87 -7.01
N PRO A 129 7.22 2.72 -7.23
CA PRO A 129 7.76 1.74 -8.18
C PRO A 129 7.49 0.29 -7.76
N LEU A 130 7.09 -0.55 -8.72
CA LEU A 130 6.84 -1.96 -8.49
C LEU A 130 8.12 -2.70 -8.06
N GLY A 131 9.23 -2.46 -8.75
CA GLY A 131 10.49 -3.15 -8.48
C GLY A 131 10.96 -2.99 -7.04
N ASP A 132 10.91 -1.76 -6.51
CA ASP A 132 11.31 -1.48 -5.13
C ASP A 132 10.29 -2.00 -4.10
N ALA A 133 8.99 -1.97 -4.44
CA ALA A 133 7.96 -2.59 -3.60
C ALA A 133 8.17 -4.11 -3.43
N LEU A 134 8.59 -4.79 -4.50
CA LEU A 134 8.96 -6.20 -4.46
C LEU A 134 10.28 -6.42 -3.71
N GLU A 135 11.26 -5.53 -3.86
CA GLU A 135 12.55 -5.59 -3.16
C GLU A 135 12.37 -5.52 -1.63
N ILE A 136 11.44 -4.71 -1.13
CA ILE A 136 11.12 -4.66 0.30
C ILE A 136 10.19 -5.79 0.77
N ASN A 137 9.83 -6.73 -0.12
CA ASN A 137 8.91 -7.84 0.18
C ASN A 137 7.47 -7.40 0.48
N GLY A 138 6.95 -6.41 -0.26
CA GLY A 138 5.53 -6.02 -0.24
C GLY A 138 5.04 -5.57 1.14
N PHE A 139 3.74 -5.70 1.38
CA PHE A 139 3.06 -5.40 2.65
C PHE A 139 3.17 -6.59 3.62
N ASP A 140 3.28 -6.32 4.92
CA ASP A 140 3.29 -7.38 5.94
C ASP A 140 1.87 -7.89 6.21
N GLU A 141 1.52 -9.05 5.65
CA GLU A 141 0.18 -9.66 5.80
C GLU A 141 -0.25 -9.95 7.25
N ARG A 142 0.67 -9.87 8.22
CA ARG A 142 0.31 -9.97 9.64
C ARG A 142 -0.54 -8.79 10.10
N TYR A 143 -0.51 -7.63 9.42
CA TYR A 143 -1.41 -6.51 9.73
C TYR A 143 -2.88 -6.86 9.48
N ASP A 144 -3.18 -7.74 8.52
CA ASP A 144 -4.56 -8.15 8.22
C ASP A 144 -5.22 -8.97 9.36
N MET A 145 -4.44 -9.45 10.35
CA MET A 145 -4.94 -10.17 11.53
C MET A 145 -5.51 -9.24 12.61
N GLY A 146 -5.04 -7.99 12.67
CA GLY A 146 -5.33 -7.06 13.75
C GLY A 146 -6.54 -6.16 13.51
N GLY A 147 -6.77 -5.80 12.25
CA GLY A 147 -7.73 -4.76 11.92
C GLY A 147 -7.21 -3.93 10.75
N HIS A 148 -7.78 -2.74 10.59
CA HIS A 148 -7.41 -1.78 9.57
C HIS A 148 -6.36 -0.82 10.13
N GLY A 149 -5.32 -0.52 9.36
CA GLY A 149 -4.34 0.51 9.65
C GLY A 149 -2.95 -0.02 10.04
N PHE A 150 -1.95 0.83 9.79
CA PHE A 150 -0.51 0.64 10.02
C PHE A 150 0.23 -0.22 8.98
N GLU A 151 -0.46 -1.02 8.16
CA GLU A 151 0.19 -1.78 7.08
C GLU A 151 0.88 -0.88 6.06
N ASP A 152 0.22 0.23 5.73
CA ASP A 152 0.73 1.29 4.88
C ASP A 152 1.93 1.97 5.53
N THR A 153 1.81 2.32 6.80
CA THR A 153 2.84 3.01 7.58
C THR A 153 4.13 2.17 7.64
N ASP A 154 4.04 0.86 7.89
CA ASP A 154 5.19 -0.06 7.83
C ASP A 154 5.82 -0.12 6.43
N PHE A 155 4.99 -0.30 5.40
CA PHE A 155 5.46 -0.39 4.01
C PHE A 155 6.20 0.89 3.57
N PHE A 156 5.61 2.05 3.85
CA PHE A 156 6.18 3.34 3.47
C PHE A 156 7.37 3.75 4.32
N ALA A 157 7.38 3.41 5.62
CA ALA A 157 8.59 3.52 6.42
C ALA A 157 9.72 2.70 5.77
N ARG A 158 9.45 1.47 5.33
CA ARG A 158 10.46 0.63 4.67
C ARG A 158 11.03 1.25 3.40
N LEU A 159 10.17 1.81 2.54
CA LEU A 159 10.64 2.55 1.36
C LEU A 159 11.49 3.78 1.75
N ARG A 160 11.09 4.52 2.79
CA ARG A 160 11.84 5.70 3.24
C ARG A 160 13.29 5.37 3.61
N LEU A 161 13.52 4.22 4.23
CA LEU A 161 14.87 3.74 4.57
C LEU A 161 15.74 3.44 3.36
N MET A 162 15.12 3.08 2.25
CA MET A 162 15.81 2.93 0.97
C MET A 162 16.15 4.28 0.32
N GLY A 163 15.90 5.39 1.03
CA GLY A 163 16.15 6.75 0.58
C GLY A 163 15.02 7.34 -0.25
N TYR A 164 13.80 6.77 -0.17
CA TYR A 164 12.65 7.35 -0.85
C TYR A 164 12.23 8.69 -0.25
N ARG A 165 11.92 9.62 -1.15
CA ARG A 165 11.27 10.89 -0.79
C ARG A 165 9.76 10.76 -0.90
N PHE A 166 9.05 11.39 0.03
CA PHE A 166 7.59 11.36 0.07
C PHE A 166 7.06 12.68 -0.45
N LEU A 167 6.49 12.67 -1.65
CA LEU A 167 6.03 13.87 -2.34
C LEU A 167 4.51 13.89 -2.38
N CYS A 168 3.90 14.97 -1.88
CA CYS A 168 2.48 15.24 -2.03
C CYS A 168 2.28 16.29 -3.13
N ASP A 169 1.47 15.96 -4.14
CA ASP A 169 1.03 16.87 -5.18
C ASP A 169 -0.36 17.41 -4.86
N THR A 170 -0.43 18.64 -4.37
CA THR A 170 -1.70 19.24 -3.92
C THR A 170 -2.67 19.57 -5.05
N HIS A 171 -2.26 19.46 -6.31
CA HIS A 171 -3.16 19.59 -7.47
C HIS A 171 -3.68 18.24 -7.96
N ASN A 172 -3.14 17.13 -7.44
CA ASN A 172 -3.64 15.81 -7.76
C ASN A 172 -4.72 15.41 -6.73
N GLU A 173 -5.93 15.92 -6.91
CA GLU A 173 -7.01 15.73 -5.94
C GLU A 173 -7.84 14.48 -6.25
N VAL A 174 -8.12 13.68 -5.22
CA VAL A 174 -9.14 12.61 -5.26
C VAL A 174 -10.18 12.83 -4.17
N TYR A 175 -11.36 12.27 -4.38
CA TYR A 175 -12.52 12.46 -3.51
C TYR A 175 -12.99 11.09 -3.04
N GLU A 176 -12.58 10.70 -1.84
CA GLU A 176 -13.01 9.49 -1.17
C GLU A 176 -14.46 9.67 -0.70
N LEU A 177 -15.38 8.88 -1.26
CA LEU A 177 -16.77 8.87 -0.83
C LEU A 177 -16.84 8.03 0.44
N GLN A 178 -17.08 8.69 1.58
CA GLN A 178 -17.19 7.99 2.86
C GLN A 178 -18.23 6.87 2.72
N HIS A 179 -17.94 5.68 3.20
CA HIS A 179 -18.91 4.61 3.15
C HIS A 179 -19.03 4.00 4.54
N GLU A 180 -20.26 3.90 5.05
CA GLU A 180 -20.56 3.48 6.43
C GLU A 180 -20.28 1.98 6.68
N PHE A 181 -19.65 1.28 5.73
CA PHE A 181 -19.40 -0.17 5.81
C PHE A 181 -18.24 -0.55 6.72
N PHE A 182 -17.48 0.42 7.22
CA PHE A 182 -16.78 0.17 8.46
C PHE A 182 -17.83 0.31 9.55
N PRO A 183 -18.40 -0.80 10.09
CA PRO A 183 -18.99 -0.68 11.40
C PRO A 183 -17.91 0.01 12.22
N VAL A 184 -18.29 1.05 12.95
CA VAL A 184 -17.51 1.45 14.11
C VAL A 184 -17.50 0.18 14.94
N TYR A 185 -16.49 -0.66 14.73
CA TYR A 185 -16.31 -1.86 15.51
C TYR A 185 -16.28 -1.29 16.91
N GLU A 186 -17.28 -1.61 17.73
CA GLU A 186 -17.19 -1.36 19.17
C GLU A 186 -15.76 -1.73 19.54
N GLU A 187 -14.99 -0.77 20.05
CA GLU A 187 -13.56 -0.90 20.32
C GLU A 187 -13.37 -2.03 21.33
N LYS A 188 -13.42 -3.27 20.86
CA LYS A 188 -12.97 -4.42 21.61
C LYS A 188 -11.46 -4.36 21.47
N PRO A 189 -10.72 -4.24 22.58
CA PRO A 189 -9.27 -4.16 22.56
C PRO A 189 -8.75 -5.22 21.62
N ASN A 190 -8.01 -4.79 20.59
CA ASN A 190 -7.46 -5.74 19.65
C ASN A 190 -6.43 -6.58 20.45
N PRO A 191 -6.56 -7.91 20.56
CA PRO A 191 -5.62 -8.70 21.37
C PRO A 191 -4.18 -8.60 20.83
N ASN A 192 -4.03 -8.18 19.57
CA ASN A 192 -2.75 -7.89 18.96
C ASN A 192 -2.33 -6.41 19.10
N GLU A 193 -3.16 -5.53 19.65
CA GLU A 193 -2.89 -4.09 19.85
C GLU A 193 -1.56 -3.89 20.56
N ARG A 194 -1.27 -4.69 21.59
CA ARG A 194 0.05 -4.68 22.23
C ARG A 194 1.19 -5.00 21.25
N LEU A 195 1.04 -6.02 20.42
CA LEU A 195 2.04 -6.41 19.43
C LEU A 195 2.21 -5.33 18.35
N TYR A 196 1.13 -4.63 18.01
CA TYR A 196 1.13 -3.48 17.10
C TYR A 196 1.77 -2.24 17.74
N SER A 197 1.40 -1.88 18.96
CA SER A 197 2.01 -0.79 19.73
C SER A 197 3.49 -1.05 19.96
N GLU A 198 3.90 -2.28 20.22
CA GLU A 198 5.32 -2.66 20.34
C GLU A 198 6.06 -2.54 19.00
N LYS A 199 5.44 -2.91 17.87
CA LYS A 199 6.02 -2.71 16.53
C LYS A 199 6.14 -1.22 16.17
N VAL A 200 5.09 -0.44 16.41
CA VAL A 200 5.06 1.01 16.16
C VAL A 200 6.05 1.72 17.08
N ALA A 201 6.10 1.39 18.37
CA ALA A 201 7.08 1.93 19.30
C ALA A 201 8.51 1.55 18.90
N ARG A 202 8.74 0.34 18.39
CA ARG A 202 10.03 -0.04 17.82
C ARG A 202 10.34 0.73 16.56
N MET A 203 9.39 0.93 15.64
CA MET A 203 9.59 1.76 14.44
C MET A 203 9.89 3.21 14.80
N VAL A 204 9.13 3.81 15.72
CA VAL A 204 9.33 5.19 16.18
C VAL A 204 10.68 5.33 16.90
N ALA A 205 10.97 4.46 17.88
CA ALA A 205 12.27 4.45 18.55
C ALA A 205 13.42 4.20 17.56
N TRP A 206 13.16 3.44 16.50
CA TRP A 206 14.12 3.16 15.46
C TRP A 206 14.31 4.34 14.49
N GLU A 207 13.24 5.02 14.07
CA GLU A 207 13.31 6.29 13.32
C GLU A 207 14.03 7.38 14.12
N GLU A 208 13.77 7.46 15.41
CA GLU A 208 14.50 8.32 16.34
C GLU A 208 15.97 7.90 16.43
N SER A 209 16.27 6.59 16.38
CA SER A 209 17.65 6.07 16.38
C SER A 209 18.38 6.27 15.05
N LEU A 210 17.68 6.37 13.91
CA LEU A 210 18.24 6.64 12.59
C LEU A 210 18.68 8.09 12.41
N CYS A 211 18.23 8.99 13.30
CA CYS A 211 18.81 10.33 13.45
C CYS A 211 20.18 10.31 14.17
N ALA A 212 20.62 9.16 14.69
CA ALA A 212 21.98 8.93 15.15
C ALA A 212 22.73 8.00 14.17
N PRO A 213 23.97 8.33 13.75
CA PRO A 213 24.69 7.51 12.78
C PRO A 213 25.08 6.17 13.41
N ASN A 214 24.51 5.05 12.94
CA ASN A 214 24.95 3.70 13.33
C ASN A 214 25.13 2.78 12.10
N PRO A 215 26.34 2.22 11.86
CA PRO A 215 26.69 1.44 10.67
C PRO A 215 26.21 -0.03 10.63
N PHE A 216 25.37 -0.51 11.55
CA PHE A 216 25.37 -1.95 11.86
C PHE A 216 24.49 -2.93 11.06
N ASN A 217 23.63 -2.55 10.11
CA ASN A 217 22.71 -3.56 9.51
C ASN A 217 22.54 -3.58 7.98
N ALA A 218 23.25 -2.77 7.20
CA ALA A 218 23.22 -2.89 5.75
C ALA A 218 24.03 -4.11 5.21
N TYR A 219 24.95 -4.67 6.00
CA TYR A 219 25.85 -5.74 5.54
C TYR A 219 25.23 -7.15 5.56
N ARG A 220 24.32 -7.47 6.50
CA ARG A 220 23.82 -8.84 6.64
C ARG A 220 22.84 -9.27 5.55
N MET A 221 21.92 -8.38 5.16
CA MET A 221 20.91 -8.69 4.14
C MET A 221 21.48 -8.62 2.71
N ARG A 222 22.43 -7.70 2.46
CA ARG A 222 23.14 -7.60 1.17
C ARG A 222 23.99 -8.84 0.90
N ASP A 223 24.68 -9.36 1.91
CA ASP A 223 25.43 -10.61 1.81
C ASP A 223 24.51 -11.81 1.54
N GLU A 224 23.33 -11.84 2.14
CA GLU A 224 22.36 -12.93 1.96
C GLU A 224 21.76 -12.93 0.53
N ILE A 225 21.48 -11.75 -0.03
CA ILE A 225 21.00 -11.58 -1.41
C ILE A 225 22.12 -11.84 -2.44
N LEU A 226 23.36 -11.42 -2.18
CA LEU A 226 24.51 -11.72 -3.05
C LEU A 226 24.88 -13.21 -3.00
N ARG A 227 24.71 -13.89 -1.86
CA ARG A 227 24.92 -15.33 -1.72
C ARG A 227 23.89 -16.15 -2.51
N ILE A 228 22.64 -15.70 -2.59
CA ILE A 228 21.59 -16.32 -3.43
C ILE A 228 21.89 -16.11 -4.92
N ARG A 229 22.45 -14.96 -5.31
CA ARG A 229 22.83 -14.66 -6.70
C ARG A 229 24.06 -15.43 -7.22
N MET A 230 24.94 -15.93 -6.34
CA MET A 230 26.22 -16.56 -6.73
C MET A 230 26.23 -18.09 -6.74
N GLY A 231 25.08 -18.76 -6.64
CA GLY A 231 24.97 -20.20 -6.96
C GLY A 231 25.70 -21.15 -5.99
N VAL A 232 25.98 -20.74 -4.76
CA VAL A 232 26.59 -21.61 -3.75
C VAL A 232 25.55 -22.60 -3.23
N LYS A 233 25.81 -23.89 -3.43
CA LYS A 233 24.98 -25.00 -2.93
C LYS A 233 25.34 -25.26 -1.47
N MET A 234 24.36 -25.24 -0.56
CA MET A 234 24.55 -25.73 0.81
C MET A 234 23.39 -26.60 1.30
N ILE A 235 23.80 -27.57 2.11
CA ILE A 235 23.09 -28.71 2.69
C ILE A 235 21.93 -28.25 3.61
N PRO A 236 20.84 -29.04 3.76
CA PRO A 236 19.52 -28.52 4.13
C PRO A 236 19.38 -28.04 5.57
N ILE A 237 18.73 -26.88 5.75
CA ILE A 237 18.05 -26.52 7.00
C ILE A 237 16.64 -27.11 6.92
N ALA A 238 16.55 -28.40 7.24
CA ALA A 238 15.29 -29.05 7.52
C ALA A 238 14.84 -28.63 8.93
N GLU A 239 14.21 -27.45 9.07
CA GLU A 239 13.41 -27.08 10.27
C GLU A 239 12.67 -25.73 10.15
N ARG A 240 12.28 -25.29 8.94
CA ARG A 240 11.33 -24.16 8.79
C ARG A 240 10.25 -24.47 7.76
N HIS A 241 9.02 -24.09 8.14
CA HIS A 241 7.71 -24.40 7.54
C HIS A 241 7.75 -24.81 6.04
N PRO A 242 7.53 -26.11 5.70
CA PRO A 242 7.62 -26.62 4.33
C PRO A 242 6.72 -25.91 3.30
N ALA A 243 5.63 -25.29 3.76
CA ALA A 243 4.60 -24.71 2.91
C ALA A 243 5.00 -23.41 2.18
N GLN A 244 6.02 -22.66 2.65
CA GLN A 244 6.45 -21.42 2.01
C GLN A 244 7.53 -21.68 0.94
N VAL A 245 8.48 -22.57 1.22
CA VAL A 245 9.60 -22.89 0.29
C VAL A 245 9.13 -23.72 -0.91
N LEU A 246 8.21 -24.67 -0.71
CA LEU A 246 7.65 -25.47 -1.82
C LEU A 246 6.79 -24.62 -2.78
N ARG A 247 6.23 -23.50 -2.31
CA ARG A 247 5.30 -22.66 -3.10
C ARG A 247 6.00 -21.76 -4.10
N PHE A 248 7.14 -21.18 -3.72
CA PHE A 248 7.94 -20.37 -4.65
C PHE A 248 8.62 -21.22 -5.73
N LYS A 249 9.07 -22.43 -5.38
CA LYS A 249 9.64 -23.34 -6.37
C LYS A 249 8.62 -23.81 -7.41
N TRP A 250 7.41 -24.18 -6.97
CA TRP A 250 6.34 -24.57 -7.90
C TRP A 250 5.93 -23.42 -8.84
N LEU A 251 5.84 -22.19 -8.34
CA LEU A 251 5.49 -21.03 -9.17
C LEU A 251 6.57 -20.74 -10.22
N PHE A 252 7.85 -20.83 -9.84
CA PHE A 252 8.98 -20.62 -10.76
C PHE A 252 9.11 -21.72 -11.82
N ASP A 253 8.85 -22.97 -11.46
CA ASP A 253 8.97 -24.10 -12.38
C ASP A 253 7.80 -24.13 -13.41
N ASN A 254 6.66 -23.47 -13.12
CA ASN A 254 5.50 -23.39 -14.03
C ASN A 254 5.38 -22.07 -14.82
N LEU A 255 6.20 -21.06 -14.51
CA LEU A 255 6.29 -19.81 -15.28
C LEU A 255 7.38 -19.85 -16.37
N LYS A 256 8.09 -20.97 -16.51
CA LYS A 256 9.04 -21.24 -17.60
C LYS A 256 8.46 -22.07 -18.75
N GLY A 257 7.13 -22.14 -18.84
CA GLY A 257 6.40 -22.66 -20.01
C GLY A 257 6.00 -21.51 -20.92
#